data_AF-A0A8S9XSM5-F1
#
_entry.id   AF-A0A8S9XSM5-F1
#
_cell.length_a   1.000
_cell.length_b   1.000
_cell.length_c   1.000
_cell.angle_alpha   90.00
_cell.angle_beta   90.00
_cell.angle_gamma   90.00
#
_symmetry.space_group_name_H-M   'P 1'
#
loop_
_entity.id
_entity.type
_entity.pdbx_description
1 polymer ?
#
loop_
_entity_poly.entity_id
_entity_poly.type
_entity_poly.pdbx_seq_one_letter_code
_entity_poly.pdbx_strand_id
1 'polypeptide(L)'
;MSIRGPIRIDVWKGDWGLPSVDLECLQFLAYIKINALDMKITNVNNPYFTPEGKLPVIRLKERNITRFEDLVKYMEEKNMNPDYGLNRKQVAEAQAYRTLLKEKLLPALQYVWWLDQSNETGVTTPWYSRILPIPFNFYYPGKFKRDAESMLTALFDNYENDKDIESKVIGDAEKCLTAISVRLGSSDFIFGFHPTSIDATLYAYLAPLLKAPLRSTALQNHLKACTNLNGYVYRMSKRYFSQEYNEYEAKRKKEMEAQKEQVEQDPTLRRNQFIAVFVALVAMYGYAVSTGALQKLH
;
A
#
# COMPACT_ATOMS: atom_id res chain seq x y z
N MET A 1 -22.15 12.57 -19.18
CA MET A 1 -21.50 13.54 -20.08
C MET A 1 -20.11 12.97 -20.40
N SER A 2 -19.86 12.55 -21.63
CA SER A 2 -18.62 11.81 -21.99
C SER A 2 -17.45 12.77 -22.15
N ILE A 3 -16.35 12.55 -21.40
CA ILE A 3 -15.10 13.27 -21.59
C ILE A 3 -14.55 12.88 -22.97
N ARG A 4 -14.67 13.77 -23.97
CA ARG A 4 -14.35 13.48 -25.38
C ARG A 4 -12.83 13.52 -25.67
N GLY A 5 -12.12 12.43 -25.38
CA GLY A 5 -10.80 12.16 -25.98
C GLY A 5 -10.17 10.84 -25.55
N PRO A 6 -9.12 10.33 -26.22
CA PRO A 6 -8.41 9.17 -25.74
C PRO A 6 -7.65 9.57 -24.48
N ILE A 7 -8.27 9.34 -23.33
CA ILE A 7 -7.74 9.68 -22.01
C ILE A 7 -6.99 8.45 -21.53
N ARG A 8 -5.66 8.49 -21.60
CA ARG A 8 -4.83 7.44 -21.01
C ARG A 8 -4.10 7.98 -19.80
N ILE A 9 -3.81 7.08 -18.87
CA ILE A 9 -2.93 7.33 -17.75
C ILE A 9 -1.72 6.39 -17.87
N ASP A 10 -0.54 7.00 -17.92
CA ASP A 10 0.73 6.31 -17.89
C ASP A 10 1.09 6.10 -16.40
N VAL A 11 1.30 4.85 -15.97
CA VAL A 11 1.55 4.48 -14.56
C VAL A 11 2.69 3.48 -14.40
N TRP A 12 3.17 3.32 -13.17
CA TRP A 12 3.96 2.16 -12.77
C TRP A 12 3.10 0.90 -12.77
N LYS A 13 3.70 -0.22 -13.20
CA LYS A 13 3.05 -1.53 -13.21
C LYS A 13 2.58 -1.95 -11.81
N GLY A 14 1.44 -2.65 -11.78
CA GLY A 14 0.90 -3.28 -10.59
C GLY A 14 1.56 -4.62 -10.24
N ASP A 15 1.49 -4.96 -8.95
CA ASP A 15 1.81 -6.27 -8.40
C ASP A 15 0.98 -6.50 -7.13
N TRP A 16 0.98 -7.71 -6.58
CA TRP A 16 0.31 -8.03 -5.30
C TRP A 16 -1.20 -7.71 -5.26
N GLY A 17 -1.87 -7.86 -6.40
CA GLY A 17 -3.30 -7.54 -6.54
C GLY A 17 -3.61 -6.05 -6.44
N LEU A 18 -2.64 -5.21 -6.80
CA LEU A 18 -2.78 -3.77 -6.97
C LEU A 18 -2.59 -3.41 -8.46
N PRO A 19 -3.27 -2.37 -8.97
CA PRO A 19 -3.07 -1.89 -10.34
C PRO A 19 -1.75 -1.11 -10.51
N SER A 20 -1.16 -0.63 -9.41
CA SER A 20 0.18 -0.03 -9.35
C SER A 20 0.76 -0.27 -7.96
N VAL A 21 2.09 -0.41 -7.84
CA VAL A 21 2.75 -0.44 -6.52
C VAL A 21 3.08 0.96 -6.00
N ASP A 22 3.07 1.95 -6.89
CA ASP A 22 3.43 3.32 -6.59
C ASP A 22 2.25 4.09 -5.98
N LEU A 23 2.55 4.88 -4.96
CA LEU A 23 1.57 5.60 -4.16
C LEU A 23 0.83 6.64 -5.01
N GLU A 24 1.54 7.49 -5.75
CA GLU A 24 0.92 8.55 -6.56
C GLU A 24 0.07 7.93 -7.68
N CYS A 25 0.57 6.87 -8.32
CA CYS A 25 -0.19 6.14 -9.33
C CYS A 25 -1.49 5.56 -8.77
N LEU A 26 -1.46 4.93 -7.59
CA LEU A 26 -2.66 4.41 -6.95
C LEU A 26 -3.65 5.51 -6.57
N GLN A 27 -3.16 6.65 -6.10
CA GLN A 27 -4.01 7.78 -5.73
C GLN A 27 -4.80 8.30 -6.94
N PHE A 28 -4.11 8.48 -8.08
CA PHE A 28 -4.75 8.87 -9.33
C PHE A 28 -5.76 7.83 -9.81
N LEU A 29 -5.36 6.55 -9.86
CA LEU A 29 -6.22 5.47 -10.32
C LEU A 29 -7.47 5.33 -9.45
N ALA A 30 -7.33 5.40 -8.13
CA ALA A 30 -8.46 5.33 -7.20
C ALA A 30 -9.42 6.50 -7.41
N TYR A 31 -8.90 7.72 -7.55
CA TYR A 31 -9.72 8.91 -7.79
C TYR A 31 -10.47 8.85 -9.12
N ILE A 32 -9.81 8.40 -10.20
CA ILE A 32 -10.43 8.18 -11.52
C ILE A 32 -11.55 7.14 -11.43
N LYS A 33 -11.31 6.02 -10.74
CA LYS A 33 -12.29 4.94 -10.58
C LYS A 33 -13.48 5.33 -9.70
N ILE A 34 -13.25 6.10 -8.63
CA ILE A 34 -14.33 6.65 -7.78
C ILE A 34 -15.27 7.53 -8.63
N ASN A 35 -14.72 8.31 -9.55
CA ASN A 35 -15.47 9.14 -10.48
C ASN A 35 -16.02 8.40 -11.70
N ALA A 36 -15.92 7.06 -11.73
CA ALA A 36 -16.37 6.20 -12.82
C ALA A 36 -15.83 6.63 -14.20
N LEU A 37 -14.63 7.17 -14.24
CA LEU A 37 -13.99 7.57 -15.49
C LEU A 37 -13.42 6.37 -16.22
N ASP A 38 -13.80 6.23 -17.48
CA ASP A 38 -13.19 5.25 -18.37
C ASP A 38 -11.91 5.82 -18.96
N MET A 39 -10.78 5.33 -18.44
CA MET A 39 -9.44 5.75 -18.85
C MET A 39 -8.59 4.52 -19.14
N LYS A 40 -7.86 4.55 -20.26
CA LYS A 40 -6.92 3.48 -20.60
C LYS A 40 -5.69 3.56 -19.69
N ILE A 41 -5.50 2.56 -18.85
CA ILE A 41 -4.31 2.45 -18.00
C ILE A 41 -3.17 1.86 -18.85
N THR A 42 -2.01 2.51 -18.86
CA THR A 42 -0.83 2.08 -19.62
C THR A 42 0.36 1.95 -18.69
N ASN A 43 0.90 0.74 -18.56
CA ASN A 43 2.07 0.48 -17.73
C ASN A 43 3.35 0.83 -18.49
N VAL A 44 3.88 2.03 -18.28
CA VAL A 44 5.08 2.52 -18.99
C VAL A 44 6.37 2.09 -18.29
N ASN A 45 6.36 2.02 -16.95
CA ASN A 45 7.50 1.56 -16.12
C ASN A 45 8.81 2.31 -16.32
N ASN A 46 8.78 3.48 -16.96
CA ASN A 46 9.95 4.32 -17.18
C ASN A 46 9.53 5.79 -17.11
N PRO A 47 9.90 6.51 -16.04
CA PRO A 47 9.55 7.91 -15.89
C PRO A 47 10.48 8.84 -16.71
N TYR A 48 11.54 8.35 -17.36
CA TYR A 48 12.53 9.20 -18.05
C TYR A 48 11.92 10.10 -19.13
N PHE A 49 10.96 9.59 -19.92
CA PHE A 49 10.30 10.33 -21.00
C PHE A 49 9.01 11.05 -20.56
N THR A 50 8.82 11.20 -19.24
CA THR A 50 7.67 11.92 -18.69
C THR A 50 8.04 13.39 -18.44
N PRO A 51 7.06 14.32 -18.46
CA PRO A 51 7.35 15.76 -18.34
C PRO A 51 8.14 16.16 -17.08
N GLU A 52 7.86 15.52 -15.94
CA GLU A 52 8.50 15.82 -14.65
C GLU A 52 9.45 14.71 -14.18
N GLY A 53 9.76 13.71 -15.03
CA GLY A 53 10.57 12.56 -14.60
C GLY A 53 9.89 11.71 -13.52
N LYS A 54 8.55 11.73 -13.47
CA LYS A 54 7.71 11.04 -12.50
C LYS A 54 6.45 10.46 -13.16
N LEU A 55 5.94 9.38 -12.58
CA LEU A 55 4.63 8.80 -12.88
C LEU A 55 3.75 9.00 -11.65
N PRO A 56 2.43 9.14 -11.81
CA PRO A 56 1.65 8.95 -13.03
C PRO A 56 1.62 10.17 -13.97
N VAL A 57 1.23 9.96 -15.23
CA VAL A 57 0.93 11.04 -16.18
C VAL A 57 -0.40 10.78 -16.87
N ILE A 58 -1.38 11.66 -16.67
CA ILE A 58 -2.59 11.67 -17.48
C ILE A 58 -2.30 12.43 -18.77
N ARG A 59 -2.52 11.77 -19.90
CA ARG A 59 -2.38 12.35 -21.24
C ARG A 59 -3.77 12.75 -21.74
N LEU A 60 -4.09 14.04 -21.67
CA LEU A 60 -5.25 14.61 -22.35
C LEU A 60 -4.86 15.09 -23.75
N LYS A 61 -5.84 15.37 -24.61
CA LYS A 61 -5.59 15.89 -25.96
C LYS A 61 -4.82 17.22 -25.95
N GLU A 62 -5.12 18.08 -24.99
CA GLU A 62 -4.64 19.47 -24.95
C GLU A 62 -3.49 19.68 -23.97
N ARG A 63 -3.41 18.85 -22.91
CA ARG A 63 -2.41 19.00 -21.84
C ARG A 63 -2.11 17.68 -21.15
N ASN A 64 -0.98 17.61 -20.46
CA ASN A 64 -0.69 16.53 -19.52
C ASN A 64 -1.01 16.98 -18.09
N ILE A 65 -1.48 16.05 -17.25
CA ILE A 65 -1.66 16.27 -15.81
C ILE A 65 -0.72 15.32 -15.08
N THR A 66 0.15 15.87 -14.25
CA THR A 66 1.21 15.17 -13.50
C THR A 66 0.99 15.22 -11.98
N ARG A 67 0.29 16.24 -11.47
CA ARG A 67 0.05 16.43 -10.03
C ARG A 67 -1.38 16.11 -9.65
N PHE A 68 -1.57 15.58 -8.45
CA PHE A 68 -2.89 15.16 -7.99
C PHE A 68 -3.83 16.36 -7.83
N GLU A 69 -3.32 17.49 -7.35
CA GLU A 69 -4.08 18.73 -7.18
C GLU A 69 -4.62 19.24 -8.52
N ASP A 70 -3.82 19.12 -9.59
CA ASP A 70 -4.22 19.50 -10.94
C ASP A 70 -5.31 18.57 -11.50
N LEU A 71 -5.29 17.29 -11.12
CA LEU A 71 -6.37 16.35 -11.43
C LEU A 71 -7.66 16.72 -10.69
N VAL A 72 -7.59 17.02 -9.38
CA VAL A 72 -8.76 17.43 -8.60
C VAL A 72 -9.36 18.70 -9.20
N LYS A 73 -8.54 19.72 -9.48
CA LYS A 73 -8.98 20.97 -10.11
C LYS A 73 -9.60 20.72 -11.49
N TYR A 74 -9.01 19.85 -12.30
CA TYR A 74 -9.56 19.48 -13.60
C TYR A 74 -10.95 18.83 -13.46
N MET A 75 -11.15 17.99 -12.45
CA MET A 75 -12.44 17.34 -12.19
C MET A 75 -13.48 18.32 -11.65
N GLU A 76 -13.06 19.29 -10.84
CA GLU A 76 -13.91 20.40 -10.40
C GLU A 76 -14.41 21.24 -11.58
N GLU A 77 -13.54 21.60 -12.52
CA GLU A 77 -13.89 22.32 -13.75
C GLU A 77 -14.90 21.53 -14.63
N LYS A 78 -14.96 20.20 -14.48
CA LYS A 78 -15.90 19.33 -15.19
C LYS A 78 -17.16 18.98 -14.39
N ASN A 79 -17.35 19.55 -13.19
CA ASN A 79 -18.44 19.21 -12.29
C ASN A 79 -18.48 17.71 -11.92
N MET A 80 -17.30 17.11 -11.72
CA MET A 80 -17.13 15.70 -11.37
C MET A 80 -16.25 15.53 -10.12
N ASN A 81 -16.29 16.46 -9.17
CA ASN A 81 -15.57 16.29 -7.91
C ASN A 81 -16.36 15.34 -6.98
N PRO A 82 -15.77 14.24 -6.47
CA PRO A 82 -16.45 13.34 -5.55
C PRO A 82 -16.71 13.97 -4.16
N ASP A 83 -16.10 15.14 -3.88
CA ASP A 83 -16.22 15.85 -2.62
C ASP A 83 -17.47 16.77 -2.55
N TYR A 84 -18.26 16.89 -3.62
CA TYR A 84 -19.43 17.79 -3.63
C TYR A 84 -20.49 17.46 -2.56
N GLY A 85 -20.52 16.22 -2.06
CA GLY A 85 -21.39 15.83 -0.95
C GLY A 85 -20.89 16.26 0.44
N LEU A 86 -19.67 16.79 0.55
CA LEU A 86 -19.07 17.14 1.83
C LEU A 86 -19.49 18.53 2.31
N ASN A 87 -19.77 18.65 3.59
CA ASN A 87 -19.95 19.96 4.23
C ASN A 87 -18.59 20.62 4.52
N ARG A 88 -18.58 21.92 4.83
CA ARG A 88 -17.35 22.69 5.07
C ARG A 88 -16.46 22.12 6.18
N LYS A 89 -17.05 21.54 7.23
CA LYS A 89 -16.29 20.90 8.32
C LYS A 89 -15.59 19.64 7.82
N GLN A 90 -16.30 18.82 7.04
CA GLN A 90 -15.76 17.61 6.43
C GLN A 90 -14.65 17.91 5.43
N VAL A 91 -14.78 18.99 4.64
CA VAL A 91 -13.70 19.42 3.72
C VAL A 91 -12.43 19.80 4.50
N ALA A 92 -12.57 20.58 5.58
CA ALA A 92 -11.44 20.94 6.44
C ALA A 92 -10.83 19.70 7.13
N GLU A 93 -11.67 18.79 7.61
CA GLU A 93 -11.26 17.53 8.21
C GLU A 93 -10.54 16.62 7.20
N ALA A 94 -11.02 16.52 5.96
CA ALA A 94 -10.37 15.78 4.88
C ALA A 94 -8.95 16.31 4.64
N GLN A 95 -8.81 17.64 4.59
CA GLN A 95 -7.51 18.27 4.43
C GLN A 95 -6.57 17.97 5.60
N ALA A 96 -7.07 18.00 6.84
CA ALA A 96 -6.29 17.63 8.02
C ALA A 96 -5.79 16.18 7.94
N TYR A 97 -6.63 15.25 7.49
CA TYR A 97 -6.21 13.86 7.30
C TYR A 97 -5.22 13.66 6.15
N ARG A 98 -5.33 14.41 5.05
CA ARG A 98 -4.30 14.40 3.99
C ARG A 98 -2.96 14.85 4.53
N THR A 99 -2.94 15.92 5.32
CA THR A 99 -1.72 16.38 5.99
C THR A 99 -1.21 15.34 6.98
N LEU A 100 -2.08 14.71 7.78
CA LEU A 100 -1.66 13.66 8.72
C LEU A 100 -1.01 12.47 7.99
N LEU A 101 -1.59 12.01 6.88
CA LEU A 101 -1.01 10.97 6.04
C LEU A 101 0.36 11.39 5.50
N LYS A 102 0.45 12.60 4.93
CA LYS A 102 1.69 13.11 4.34
C LYS A 102 2.81 13.31 5.36
N GLU A 103 2.50 13.86 6.53
CA GLU A 103 3.52 14.22 7.52
C GLU A 103 3.90 13.06 8.45
N LYS A 104 3.00 12.08 8.64
CA LYS A 104 3.20 10.99 9.61
C LYS A 104 3.33 9.61 8.99
N LEU A 105 2.57 9.31 7.92
CA LEU A 105 2.61 7.99 7.30
C LEU A 105 3.60 7.94 6.13
N LEU A 106 3.68 8.99 5.30
CA LEU A 106 4.61 9.00 4.15
C LEU A 106 6.08 8.77 4.55
N PRO A 107 6.63 9.42 5.60
CA PRO A 107 8.02 9.20 5.98
C PRO A 107 8.28 7.75 6.39
N ALA A 108 7.35 7.13 7.12
CA ALA A 108 7.46 5.72 7.49
C ALA A 108 7.35 4.79 6.28
N LEU A 109 6.51 5.12 5.29
CA LEU A 109 6.50 4.38 4.02
C LEU A 109 7.84 4.50 3.30
N GLN A 110 8.40 5.71 3.18
CA GLN A 110 9.71 5.88 2.55
C GLN A 110 10.80 5.07 3.27
N TYR A 111 10.80 5.09 4.61
CA TYR A 111 11.69 4.25 5.42
C TYR A 111 11.50 2.75 5.10
N VAL A 112 10.27 2.25 5.23
CA VAL A 112 9.95 0.82 5.05
C VAL A 112 10.30 0.30 3.65
N TRP A 113 10.11 1.12 2.61
CA TRP A 113 10.37 0.72 1.23
C TRP A 113 11.85 0.85 0.82
N TRP A 114 12.53 1.90 1.26
CA TRP A 114 13.85 2.27 0.70
C TRP A 114 15.01 2.20 1.68
N LEU A 115 14.78 2.25 2.99
CA LEU A 115 15.85 2.33 4.00
C LEU A 115 15.90 1.11 4.91
N ASP A 116 14.76 0.45 5.18
CA ASP A 116 14.76 -0.87 5.81
C ASP A 116 15.49 -1.85 4.90
N GLN A 117 16.67 -2.29 5.32
CA GLN A 117 17.58 -3.09 4.51
C GLN A 117 16.94 -4.42 4.07
N SER A 118 16.09 -5.02 4.90
CA SER A 118 15.46 -6.31 4.61
C SER A 118 14.43 -6.15 3.48
N ASN A 119 13.63 -5.09 3.53
CA ASN A 119 12.65 -4.77 2.50
C ASN A 119 13.28 -4.25 1.22
N GLU A 120 14.25 -3.34 1.32
CA GLU A 120 14.90 -2.70 0.17
C GLU A 120 15.59 -3.75 -0.71
N THR A 121 16.47 -4.56 -0.13
CA THR A 121 17.20 -5.61 -0.85
C THR A 121 16.33 -6.80 -1.23
N GLY A 122 15.29 -7.06 -0.43
CA GLY A 122 14.47 -8.27 -0.55
C GLY A 122 13.26 -8.14 -1.45
N VAL A 123 12.74 -6.93 -1.63
CA VAL A 123 11.47 -6.66 -2.29
C VAL A 123 11.61 -5.47 -3.24
N THR A 124 11.96 -4.30 -2.73
CA THR A 124 11.84 -3.02 -3.46
C THR A 124 12.78 -2.94 -4.66
N THR A 125 14.09 -3.03 -4.44
CA THR A 125 15.08 -2.92 -5.51
C THR A 125 14.98 -4.05 -6.53
N PRO A 126 14.79 -5.32 -6.13
CA PRO A 126 14.53 -6.39 -7.10
C PRO A 126 13.28 -6.13 -7.95
N TRP A 127 12.21 -5.60 -7.36
CA TRP A 127 10.99 -5.31 -8.09
C TRP A 127 11.19 -4.20 -9.12
N TYR A 128 11.75 -3.05 -8.71
CA TYR A 128 12.01 -1.94 -9.62
C TYR A 128 13.04 -2.30 -10.71
N SER A 129 14.11 -3.01 -10.34
CA SER A 129 15.14 -3.44 -11.30
C SER A 129 14.61 -4.38 -12.38
N ARG A 130 13.58 -5.17 -12.06
CA ARG A 130 12.93 -6.09 -13.01
C ARG A 130 12.02 -5.39 -14.01
N ILE A 131 11.36 -4.30 -13.61
CA ILE A 131 10.38 -3.61 -14.47
C ILE A 131 10.99 -2.48 -15.30
N LEU A 132 12.10 -1.91 -14.84
CA LEU A 132 12.80 -0.84 -15.52
C LEU A 132 13.65 -1.39 -16.68
N PRO A 133 13.64 -0.74 -17.86
CA PRO A 133 14.53 -1.12 -18.94
C PRO A 133 15.98 -0.72 -18.63
N ILE A 134 16.95 -1.47 -19.17
CA ILE A 134 18.36 -1.08 -19.14
C ILE A 134 18.54 0.23 -19.94
N PRO A 135 19.34 1.21 -19.47
CA PRO A 135 20.17 1.18 -18.25
C PRO A 135 19.48 1.75 -16.99
N PHE A 136 18.20 2.09 -17.07
CA PHE A 136 17.47 2.79 -16.02
C PHE A 136 17.25 1.96 -14.76
N ASN A 137 17.27 0.62 -14.87
CA ASN A 137 17.26 -0.29 -13.73
C ASN A 137 18.46 -0.12 -12.78
N PHE A 138 19.61 0.35 -13.27
CA PHE A 138 20.78 0.64 -12.42
C PHE A 138 20.74 2.04 -11.78
N TYR A 139 19.95 2.96 -12.35
CA TYR A 139 19.91 4.36 -11.94
C TYR A 139 18.79 4.64 -10.93
N TYR A 140 17.55 4.27 -11.25
CA TYR A 140 16.39 4.71 -10.48
C TYR A 140 16.29 4.14 -9.07
N PRO A 141 16.57 2.85 -8.79
CA PRO A 141 16.54 2.35 -7.42
C PRO A 141 17.47 3.17 -6.48
N GLY A 142 18.69 3.46 -6.93
CA GLY A 142 19.62 4.31 -6.18
C GLY A 142 19.19 5.77 -6.10
N LYS A 143 18.46 6.29 -7.11
CA LYS A 143 17.85 7.62 -7.04
C LYS A 143 16.74 7.66 -5.97
N PHE A 144 15.79 6.73 -6.01
CA PHE A 144 14.66 6.70 -5.07
C PHE A 144 15.11 6.48 -3.63
N LYS A 145 16.13 5.65 -3.42
CA LYS A 145 16.78 5.51 -2.11
C LYS A 145 17.33 6.85 -1.61
N ARG A 146 18.13 7.56 -2.43
CA ARG A 146 18.67 8.89 -2.06
C ARG A 146 17.57 9.92 -1.80
N ASP A 147 16.48 9.89 -2.57
CA ASP A 147 15.33 10.78 -2.34
C ASP A 147 14.68 10.50 -0.97
N ALA A 148 14.53 9.23 -0.59
CA ALA A 148 14.02 8.83 0.72
C ALA A 148 14.97 9.17 1.87
N GLU A 149 16.28 8.95 1.70
CA GLU A 149 17.32 9.37 2.65
C GLU A 149 17.26 10.89 2.87
N SER A 150 17.27 11.67 1.78
CA SER A 150 17.20 13.14 1.86
C SER A 150 15.93 13.63 2.54
N MET A 151 14.79 12.96 2.33
CA MET A 151 13.54 13.29 3.02
C MET A 151 13.66 13.06 4.52
N LEU A 152 14.15 11.90 4.96
CA LEU A 152 14.24 11.60 6.39
C LEU A 152 15.30 12.44 7.09
N THR A 153 16.46 12.66 6.47
CA THR A 153 17.47 13.56 7.03
C THR A 153 16.90 14.96 7.24
N ALA A 154 16.13 15.50 6.28
CA ALA A 154 15.51 16.82 6.44
C ALA A 154 14.45 16.86 7.55
N LEU A 155 13.72 15.77 7.79
CA LEU A 155 12.66 15.70 8.81
C LEU A 155 13.19 15.39 10.21
N PHE A 156 14.33 14.71 10.31
CA PHE A 156 14.86 14.13 11.55
C PHE A 156 16.33 14.50 11.78
N ASP A 157 16.77 15.67 11.33
CA ASP A 157 18.16 16.17 11.44
C ASP A 157 18.70 16.15 12.89
N ASN A 158 17.82 16.21 13.89
CA ASN A 158 18.18 16.17 15.31
C ASN A 158 18.42 14.74 15.85
N TYR A 159 18.28 13.71 15.02
CA TYR A 159 18.46 12.31 15.43
C TYR A 159 19.82 11.81 14.96
N GLU A 160 20.62 11.32 15.91
CA GLU A 160 22.01 10.89 15.64
C GLU A 160 22.12 9.44 15.14
N ASN A 161 21.07 8.63 15.32
CA ASN A 161 21.09 7.20 15.05
C ASN A 161 19.86 6.75 14.25
N ASP A 162 20.09 5.91 13.23
CA ASP A 162 19.08 5.28 12.38
C ASP A 162 17.99 4.55 13.18
N LYS A 163 18.34 3.94 14.31
CA LYS A 163 17.36 3.24 15.17
C LYS A 163 16.35 4.19 15.82
N ASP A 164 16.80 5.38 16.19
CA ASP A 164 15.92 6.37 16.81
C ASP A 164 15.00 7.00 15.75
N ILE A 165 15.53 7.21 14.54
CA ILE A 165 14.74 7.59 13.36
C ILE A 165 13.69 6.52 13.07
N GLU A 166 14.07 5.24 13.00
CA GLU A 166 13.16 4.11 12.80
C GLU A 166 12.04 4.11 13.85
N SER A 167 12.39 4.11 15.13
CA SER A 167 11.42 4.10 16.22
C SER A 167 10.47 5.30 16.13
N LYS A 168 10.99 6.47 15.74
CA LYS A 168 10.20 7.69 15.59
C LYS A 168 9.23 7.62 14.41
N VAL A 169 9.70 7.26 13.22
CA VAL A 169 8.84 7.21 12.02
C VAL A 169 7.77 6.14 12.16
N ILE A 170 8.13 4.96 12.68
CA ILE A 170 7.17 3.87 12.90
C ILE A 170 6.15 4.27 13.96
N GLY A 171 6.59 4.81 15.10
CA GLY A 171 5.66 5.23 16.17
C GLY A 171 4.72 6.38 15.77
N ASP A 172 5.19 7.33 14.96
CA ASP A 172 4.33 8.40 14.42
C ASP A 172 3.31 7.85 13.39
N ALA A 173 3.73 6.89 12.56
CA ALA A 173 2.85 6.23 11.60
C ALA A 173 1.80 5.34 12.28
N GLU A 174 2.15 4.61 13.33
CA GLU A 174 1.20 3.81 14.11
C GLU A 174 0.10 4.69 14.72
N LYS A 175 0.46 5.83 15.31
CA LYS A 175 -0.51 6.82 15.83
C LYS A 175 -1.41 7.36 14.71
N CYS A 176 -0.84 7.64 13.53
CA CYS A 176 -1.59 8.07 12.36
C CYS A 176 -2.62 7.00 11.94
N LEU A 177 -2.20 5.74 11.81
CA LEU A 177 -3.07 4.62 11.46
C LEU A 177 -4.18 4.43 12.50
N THR A 178 -3.86 4.51 13.80
CA THR A 178 -4.86 4.43 14.87
C THR A 178 -5.85 5.58 14.79
N ALA A 179 -5.42 6.82 14.56
CA ALA A 179 -6.30 7.97 14.42
C ALA A 179 -7.26 7.83 13.23
N ILE A 180 -6.75 7.34 12.08
CA ILE A 180 -7.58 7.09 10.90
C ILE A 180 -8.52 5.90 11.12
N SER A 181 -8.07 4.85 11.81
CA SER A 181 -8.92 3.71 12.19
C SER A 181 -10.08 4.17 13.07
N VAL A 182 -9.83 4.99 14.09
CA VAL A 182 -10.88 5.60 14.92
C VAL A 182 -11.83 6.43 14.06
N ARG A 183 -11.31 7.22 13.12
CA ARG A 183 -12.13 8.07 12.27
C ARG A 183 -13.03 7.29 11.31
N LEU A 184 -12.50 6.21 10.72
CA LEU A 184 -13.28 5.32 9.86
C LEU A 184 -14.38 4.63 10.68
N GLY A 185 -14.06 4.19 11.89
CA GLY A 185 -14.99 3.49 12.77
C GLY A 185 -15.58 2.27 12.07
N SER A 186 -16.90 2.21 12.00
CA SER A 186 -17.68 1.19 11.27
C SER A 186 -18.13 1.62 9.87
N SER A 187 -17.68 2.79 9.40
CA SER A 187 -18.10 3.32 8.10
C SER A 187 -17.40 2.60 6.94
N ASP A 188 -18.03 2.58 5.78
CA ASP A 188 -17.44 2.00 4.58
C ASP A 188 -16.28 2.86 4.05
N PHE A 189 -16.43 4.18 4.15
CA PHE A 189 -15.49 5.23 3.72
C PHE A 189 -15.37 6.31 4.78
N ILE A 190 -14.37 7.19 4.66
CA ILE A 190 -14.05 8.21 5.68
C ILE A 190 -15.25 9.12 6.00
N PHE A 191 -16.09 9.46 5.03
CA PHE A 191 -17.27 10.30 5.26
C PHE A 191 -18.61 9.57 5.10
N GLY A 192 -18.62 8.24 5.27
CA GLY A 192 -19.84 7.43 5.30
C GLY A 192 -19.89 6.41 4.17
N PHE A 193 -20.95 6.47 3.35
CA PHE A 193 -21.27 5.42 2.37
C PHE A 193 -20.69 5.63 0.96
N HIS A 194 -20.34 6.87 0.61
CA HIS A 194 -19.77 7.21 -0.69
C HIS A 194 -18.29 7.60 -0.52
N PRO A 195 -17.39 7.03 -1.33
CA PRO A 195 -15.98 7.40 -1.28
C PRO A 195 -15.79 8.81 -1.83
N THR A 196 -14.87 9.53 -1.21
CA THR A 196 -14.46 10.87 -1.64
C THR A 196 -12.97 10.89 -2.01
N SER A 197 -12.43 12.05 -2.33
CA SER A 197 -11.02 12.18 -2.71
C SER A 197 -10.06 11.76 -1.60
N ILE A 198 -10.42 11.92 -0.31
CA ILE A 198 -9.58 11.44 0.80
C ILE A 198 -9.52 9.92 0.81
N ASP A 199 -10.58 9.21 0.39
CA ASP A 199 -10.59 7.75 0.31
C ASP A 199 -9.63 7.25 -0.79
N ALA A 200 -9.52 7.98 -1.91
CA ALA A 200 -8.50 7.72 -2.93
C ALA A 200 -7.08 7.83 -2.37
N THR A 201 -6.80 8.92 -1.65
CA THR A 201 -5.51 9.14 -0.98
C THR A 201 -5.26 8.08 0.07
N LEU A 202 -6.21 7.80 0.96
CA LEU A 202 -6.03 6.82 2.02
C LEU A 202 -5.76 5.42 1.46
N TYR A 203 -6.50 4.99 0.45
CA TYR A 203 -6.28 3.71 -0.20
C TYR A 203 -4.86 3.62 -0.77
N ALA A 204 -4.37 4.67 -1.43
CA ALA A 204 -3.03 4.69 -2.01
C ALA A 204 -1.90 4.53 -0.98
N TYR A 205 -2.08 5.06 0.23
CA TYR A 205 -1.12 4.89 1.32
C TYR A 205 -1.20 3.50 1.95
N LEU A 206 -2.41 2.99 2.19
CA LEU A 206 -2.60 1.73 2.93
C LEU A 206 -2.36 0.49 2.08
N ALA A 207 -2.77 0.51 0.81
CA ALA A 207 -2.83 -0.71 0.00
C ALA A 207 -1.46 -1.32 -0.30
N PRO A 208 -0.41 -0.55 -0.71
CA PRO A 208 0.94 -1.08 -0.86
C PRO A 208 1.51 -1.63 0.45
N LEU A 209 1.35 -0.88 1.55
CA LEU A 209 1.84 -1.28 2.87
C LEU A 209 1.21 -2.60 3.32
N LEU A 210 -0.09 -2.81 3.07
CA LEU A 210 -0.80 -4.01 3.48
C LEU A 210 -0.50 -5.22 2.60
N LYS A 211 -0.40 -5.04 1.28
CA LYS A 211 -0.38 -6.13 0.30
C LYS A 211 1.02 -6.57 -0.14
N ALA A 212 2.01 -5.68 -0.04
CA ALA A 212 3.37 -6.04 -0.41
C ALA A 212 3.94 -7.13 0.51
N PRO A 213 4.73 -8.08 -0.02
CA PRO A 213 5.36 -9.16 0.74
C PRO A 213 6.62 -8.63 1.45
N LEU A 214 6.46 -7.60 2.27
CA LEU A 214 7.54 -6.99 3.05
C LEU A 214 8.14 -8.03 4.01
N ARG A 215 9.47 -8.02 4.14
CA ARG A 215 10.22 -8.91 5.03
C ARG A 215 10.21 -8.39 6.47
N SER A 216 10.46 -7.09 6.65
CA SER A 216 10.25 -6.37 7.90
C SER A 216 8.80 -5.91 7.97
N THR A 217 8.07 -6.41 8.98
CA THR A 217 6.60 -6.33 9.01
C THR A 217 6.04 -5.53 10.19
N ALA A 218 6.85 -4.80 10.95
CA ALA A 218 6.40 -4.08 12.16
C ALA A 218 5.17 -3.18 11.89
N LEU A 219 5.32 -2.19 11.00
CA LEU A 219 4.23 -1.29 10.62
C LEU A 219 3.09 -2.02 9.88
N GLN A 220 3.41 -3.02 9.06
CA GLN A 220 2.41 -3.81 8.35
C GLN A 220 1.53 -4.60 9.33
N ASN A 221 2.10 -5.10 10.44
CA ASN A 221 1.37 -5.83 11.47
C ASN A 221 0.43 -4.91 12.26
N HIS A 222 0.85 -3.68 12.55
CA HIS A 222 -0.03 -2.67 13.15
C HIS A 222 -1.23 -2.35 12.25
N LEU A 223 -0.99 -2.18 10.94
CA LEU A 223 -2.08 -1.99 9.97
C LEU A 223 -3.01 -3.20 9.91
N LYS A 224 -2.49 -4.43 9.95
CA LYS A 224 -3.31 -5.66 10.00
C LYS A 224 -4.14 -5.76 11.29
N ALA A 225 -3.61 -5.29 12.41
CA ALA A 225 -4.32 -5.23 13.68
C ALA A 225 -5.48 -4.22 13.66
N CYS A 226 -5.38 -3.16 12.85
CA CYS A 226 -6.49 -2.26 12.53
C CYS A 226 -7.47 -2.94 11.54
N THR A 227 -8.28 -3.87 12.04
CA THR A 227 -9.14 -4.75 11.21
C THR A 227 -10.11 -3.99 10.31
N ASN A 228 -10.62 -2.83 10.75
CA ASN A 228 -11.48 -1.97 9.93
C ASN A 228 -10.74 -1.35 8.74
N LEU A 229 -9.47 -0.96 8.90
CA LEU A 229 -8.62 -0.45 7.81
C LEU A 229 -8.25 -1.57 6.84
N ASN A 230 -7.97 -2.78 7.34
CA ASN A 230 -7.77 -3.95 6.48
C ASN A 230 -9.04 -4.22 5.62
N GLY A 231 -10.21 -4.24 6.26
CA GLY A 231 -11.50 -4.36 5.58
C GLY A 231 -11.75 -3.24 4.56
N TYR A 232 -11.36 -2.01 4.89
CA TYR A 232 -11.43 -0.85 3.98
C TYR A 232 -10.59 -1.07 2.72
N VAL A 233 -9.32 -1.47 2.84
CA VAL A 233 -8.45 -1.73 1.68
C VAL A 233 -9.04 -2.85 0.82
N TYR A 234 -9.53 -3.92 1.44
CA TYR A 234 -10.20 -5.01 0.73
C TYR A 234 -11.41 -4.53 -0.07
N ARG A 235 -12.30 -3.75 0.56
CA ARG A 235 -13.50 -3.19 -0.10
C ARG A 235 -13.11 -2.31 -1.29
N MET A 236 -12.13 -1.42 -1.11
CA MET A 236 -11.64 -0.56 -2.18
C MET A 236 -11.04 -1.35 -3.34
N SER A 237 -10.17 -2.33 -3.06
CA SER A 237 -9.59 -3.21 -4.09
C SER A 237 -10.68 -3.96 -4.85
N LYS A 238 -11.62 -4.60 -4.16
CA LYS A 238 -12.66 -5.40 -4.79
C LYS A 238 -13.65 -4.56 -5.59
N ARG A 239 -13.99 -3.36 -5.11
CA ARG A 239 -14.98 -2.48 -5.75
C ARG A 239 -14.43 -1.76 -6.98
N TYR A 240 -13.18 -1.29 -6.94
CA TYR A 240 -12.63 -0.42 -7.98
C TYR A 240 -11.54 -1.07 -8.85
N PHE A 241 -10.95 -2.17 -8.38
CA PHE A 241 -9.84 -2.89 -9.03
C PHE A 241 -10.09 -4.40 -9.01
N SER A 242 -11.34 -4.79 -9.33
CA SER A 242 -11.82 -6.17 -9.22
C SER A 242 -11.01 -7.14 -10.07
N GLN A 243 -10.54 -6.69 -11.24
CA GLN A 243 -9.74 -7.53 -12.13
C GLN A 243 -8.41 -7.90 -11.48
N GLU A 244 -7.63 -6.89 -11.06
CA GLU A 244 -6.33 -7.08 -10.43
C GLU A 244 -6.45 -7.88 -9.12
N TYR A 245 -7.51 -7.60 -8.35
CA TYR A 245 -7.82 -8.33 -7.13
C TYR A 245 -8.12 -9.81 -7.39
N ASN A 246 -9.03 -10.12 -8.31
CA ASN A 246 -9.45 -11.50 -8.59
C ASN A 246 -8.33 -12.32 -9.23
N GLU A 247 -7.57 -11.73 -10.15
CA GLU A 247 -6.41 -12.40 -10.79
C GLU A 247 -5.37 -12.79 -9.75
N TYR A 248 -5.08 -11.90 -8.79
CA TYR A 248 -4.13 -12.16 -7.72
C TYR A 248 -4.61 -13.25 -6.76
N GLU A 249 -5.87 -13.21 -6.32
CA GLU A 249 -6.43 -14.23 -5.43
C GLU A 249 -6.51 -15.61 -6.11
N ALA A 250 -6.84 -15.65 -7.40
CA ALA A 250 -6.81 -16.89 -8.18
C ALA A 250 -5.39 -17.46 -8.28
N LYS A 251 -4.38 -16.61 -8.51
CA LYS A 251 -2.97 -17.02 -8.53
C LYS A 251 -2.54 -17.57 -7.16
N ARG A 252 -2.83 -16.85 -6.07
CA ARG A 252 -2.52 -17.30 -4.70
C ARG A 252 -3.17 -18.62 -4.36
N LYS A 253 -4.44 -18.82 -4.74
CA LYS A 253 -5.16 -20.07 -4.51
C LYS A 253 -4.46 -21.24 -5.19
N LYS A 254 -4.08 -21.07 -6.46
CA LYS A 254 -3.32 -22.08 -7.23
C LYS A 254 -1.96 -22.38 -6.60
N GLU A 255 -1.23 -21.35 -6.15
CA GLU A 255 0.07 -21.53 -5.48
C GLU A 255 -0.08 -22.30 -4.16
N MET A 256 -1.12 -22.01 -3.37
CA MET A 256 -1.42 -22.74 -2.13
C MET A 256 -1.85 -24.20 -2.40
N GLU A 257 -2.63 -24.45 -3.45
CA GLU A 257 -3.04 -25.79 -3.87
C GLU A 257 -1.81 -26.61 -4.33
N ALA A 258 -0.97 -26.03 -5.19
CA ALA A 258 0.27 -26.67 -5.64
C ALA A 258 1.22 -26.98 -4.47
N GLN A 259 1.33 -26.07 -3.48
CA GLN A 259 2.15 -26.30 -2.30
C GLN A 259 1.59 -27.42 -1.41
N LYS A 260 0.26 -27.52 -1.27
CA LYS A 260 -0.38 -28.64 -0.56
C LYS A 260 -0.15 -29.97 -1.27
N GLU A 261 -0.27 -30.00 -2.59
CA GLU A 261 -0.01 -31.20 -3.40
C GLU A 261 1.45 -31.65 -3.30
N GLN A 262 2.41 -30.73 -3.34
CA GLN A 262 3.83 -31.03 -3.14
C GLN A 262 4.11 -31.64 -1.76
N VAL A 263 3.53 -31.08 -0.70
CA VAL A 263 3.64 -31.62 0.65
C VAL A 263 3.01 -33.01 0.73
N GLU A 264 1.85 -33.22 0.10
CA GLU A 264 1.13 -34.49 0.11
C GLU A 264 1.89 -35.61 -0.63
N GLN A 265 2.55 -35.27 -1.73
CA GLN A 265 3.29 -36.22 -2.56
C GLN A 265 4.69 -36.54 -2.02
N ASP A 266 5.30 -35.65 -1.24
CA ASP A 266 6.64 -35.86 -0.67
C ASP A 266 6.56 -36.52 0.74
N PRO A 267 6.89 -37.82 0.87
CA PRO A 267 6.84 -38.52 2.15
C PRO A 267 7.80 -37.93 3.20
N THR A 268 8.88 -37.27 2.78
CA THR A 268 9.83 -36.63 3.70
C THR A 268 9.28 -35.34 4.29
N LEU A 269 8.59 -34.51 3.48
CA LEU A 269 7.91 -33.31 3.95
C LEU A 269 6.75 -33.66 4.88
N ARG A 270 5.94 -34.67 4.54
CA ARG A 270 4.89 -35.21 5.43
C ARG A 270 5.45 -35.65 6.76
N ARG A 271 6.51 -36.47 6.75
CA ARG A 271 7.17 -36.93 7.99
C ARG A 271 7.65 -35.76 8.84
N ASN A 272 8.28 -34.76 8.23
CA ASN A 272 8.78 -33.59 8.95
C ASN A 272 7.64 -32.73 9.54
N GLN A 273 6.49 -32.62 8.87
CA GLN A 273 5.30 -31.96 9.43
C GLN A 273 4.75 -32.70 10.65
N PHE A 274 4.64 -34.03 10.60
CA PHE A 274 4.20 -34.82 11.76
C PHE A 274 5.15 -34.68 12.94
N ILE A 275 6.46 -34.72 12.70
CA ILE A 275 7.49 -34.51 13.73
C ILE A 275 7.36 -33.11 14.34
N ALA A 276 7.20 -32.06 13.52
CA ALA A 276 7.06 -30.69 14.00
C ALA A 276 5.81 -30.51 14.89
N VAL A 277 4.67 -31.08 14.49
CA VAL A 277 3.44 -31.05 15.31
C VAL A 277 3.63 -31.79 16.63
N PHE A 278 4.26 -32.96 16.60
CA PHE A 278 4.56 -33.74 17.81
C PHE A 278 5.47 -32.97 18.77
N VAL A 279 6.56 -32.39 18.27
CA VAL A 279 7.49 -31.58 19.07
C VAL A 279 6.79 -30.37 19.67
N ALA A 280 5.93 -29.68 18.91
CA ALA A 280 5.16 -28.54 19.41
C ALA A 280 4.19 -28.94 20.53
N LEU A 281 3.49 -30.08 20.40
CA LEU A 281 2.60 -30.61 21.44
C LEU A 281 3.37 -30.97 22.72
N VAL A 282 4.52 -31.62 22.59
CA VAL A 282 5.39 -31.96 23.73
C VAL A 282 5.90 -30.70 24.42
N ALA A 283 6.33 -29.69 23.65
CA ALA A 283 6.78 -28.41 24.20
C ALA A 283 5.65 -27.65 24.91
N MET A 284 4.44 -27.59 24.32
CA MET A 284 3.27 -26.97 24.93
C MET A 284 2.85 -27.71 26.21
N TYR A 285 2.87 -29.04 26.21
CA TYR A 285 2.58 -29.85 27.39
C TYR A 285 3.61 -29.62 28.50
N GLY A 286 4.90 -29.65 28.16
CA GLY A 286 5.99 -29.36 29.11
C GLY A 286 5.89 -27.96 29.71
N TYR A 287 5.52 -26.97 28.89
CA TYR A 287 5.28 -25.60 29.35
C TYR A 287 4.05 -25.50 30.26
N ALA A 288 2.94 -26.19 29.92
CA ALA A 288 1.73 -26.20 30.75
C ALA A 288 1.95 -26.87 32.11
N VAL A 289 2.79 -27.91 32.16
CA VAL A 289 3.19 -28.57 33.41
C VAL A 289 4.12 -27.67 34.22
N SER A 290 5.13 -27.05 33.60
CA SER A 290 6.12 -26.21 34.30
C SER A 290 5.53 -24.91 34.86
N THR A 291 4.51 -24.35 34.20
CA THR A 291 3.81 -23.15 34.63
C THR A 291 2.68 -23.43 35.63
N GLY A 292 2.44 -24.69 35.98
CA GLY A 292 1.41 -25.08 36.95
C GLY A 292 -0.03 -24.90 36.46
N ALA A 293 -0.25 -24.69 35.16
CA ALA A 293 -1.58 -24.50 34.57
C ALA A 293 -2.49 -25.73 34.76
N LEU A 294 -1.90 -26.92 34.88
CA LEU A 294 -2.63 -28.18 35.10
C LEU A 294 -2.93 -28.47 36.58
N GLN A 295 -2.42 -27.67 37.52
CA GLN A 295 -2.57 -27.91 38.96
C GLN A 295 -3.80 -27.22 39.57
N LYS A 296 -4.57 -26.44 38.79
CA LYS A 296 -5.81 -25.74 39.21
C LYS A 296 -7.11 -26.46 38.86
N LEU A 297 -7.04 -27.73 38.45
CA LEU A 297 -8.18 -28.50 37.91
C LEU A 297 -8.63 -29.67 38.80
N HIS A 298 -8.24 -29.68 40.09
CA HIS A 298 -8.72 -30.63 41.10
C HIS A 298 -9.35 -29.90 42.29
#